data_AF-A0A4V4HJG3-F1
#
_entry.id   AF-A0A4V4HJG3-F1
#
_cell.length_a   1.000
_cell.length_b   1.000
_cell.length_c   1.000
_cell.angle_alpha   90.00
_cell.angle_beta   90.00
_cell.angle_gamma   90.00
#
_symmetry.space_group_name_H-M   'P 1'
#
loop_
_entity.id
_entity.type
_entity.pdbx_description
1 polymer ?
#
loop_
_entity_poly.entity_id
_entity_poly.type
_entity_poly.pdbx_seq_one_letter_code
_entity_poly.pdbx_strand_id
1 'polypeptide(L)'
;MSAAGRGLLALLAVAVGLTTWTGCAVVDTPDESAWRDQARQSVEDASSEVQAARLVLVQLTADRVPQAYGVVMLADAEEAAGKVEESLAAVQAPAPVRRLSDDVTALLGRAVDAVRAARVAAVGDTEPAPIVRTDLADVQRQLDAMLGQL
;
A
#
# COMPACT_ATOMS: atom_id res chain seq x y z
N MET A 1 -27.03 -58.34 25.25
CA MET A 1 -26.81 -57.92 23.85
C MET A 1 -27.50 -56.57 23.70
N SER A 2 -26.74 -55.49 23.94
CA SER A 2 -27.30 -54.17 24.29
C SER A 2 -27.53 -53.32 23.05
N ALA A 3 -28.74 -52.74 22.95
CA ALA A 3 -29.22 -51.84 21.90
C ALA A 3 -28.53 -50.46 21.89
N ALA A 4 -27.42 -50.29 22.62
CA ALA A 4 -26.68 -49.04 22.75
C ALA A 4 -25.83 -48.68 21.51
N GLY A 5 -25.55 -49.63 20.60
CA GLY A 5 -24.65 -49.42 19.47
C GLY A 5 -25.25 -48.73 18.23
N ARG A 6 -26.58 -48.61 18.14
CA ARG A 6 -27.25 -48.08 16.94
C ARG A 6 -27.58 -46.58 17.01
N GLY A 7 -27.69 -46.01 18.21
CA GLY A 7 -27.97 -44.58 18.39
C GLY A 7 -26.77 -43.66 18.11
N LEU A 8 -25.55 -44.15 18.36
CA LEU A 8 -24.34 -43.33 18.21
C LEU A 8 -23.92 -43.12 16.74
N LEU A 9 -24.23 -44.07 15.85
CA LEU A 9 -23.87 -43.99 14.43
C LEU A 9 -24.82 -43.11 13.61
N ALA A 10 -26.07 -42.94 14.05
CA ALA A 10 -27.03 -42.08 13.35
C ALA A 10 -26.80 -40.58 13.60
N LEU A 11 -26.26 -40.21 14.77
CA LEU A 11 -25.93 -38.81 15.09
C LEU A 11 -24.65 -38.32 14.41
N LEU A 12 -23.69 -39.22 14.14
CA LEU A 12 -22.46 -38.89 13.41
C LEU A 12 -22.68 -38.68 11.91
N ALA A 13 -23.71 -39.28 11.32
CA ALA A 13 -24.00 -39.13 9.88
C ALA A 13 -24.69 -37.79 9.54
N VAL A 14 -25.38 -37.16 10.49
CA VAL A 14 -26.05 -35.86 10.28
C VAL A 14 -25.08 -34.69 10.46
N ALA A 15 -24.01 -34.86 11.25
CA ALA A 15 -23.01 -33.81 11.48
C ALA A 15 -22.01 -33.62 10.32
N VAL A 16 -21.89 -34.60 9.41
CA VAL A 16 -20.93 -34.55 8.28
C VAL A 16 -21.57 -34.05 6.97
N GLY A 17 -22.90 -33.96 6.91
CA GLY A 17 -23.62 -33.51 5.70
C GLY A 17 -23.69 -31.98 5.50
N LEU A 18 -23.26 -31.19 6.49
CA LEU A 18 -23.40 -29.72 6.50
C LEU A 18 -22.10 -28.96 6.19
N THR A 19 -20.98 -29.65 5.94
CA THR A 19 -19.67 -29.00 5.73
C THR A 19 -19.24 -28.92 4.26
N THR A 20 -20.08 -29.33 3.31
CA THR A 20 -19.72 -29.35 1.87
C THR A 20 -20.25 -28.14 1.08
N TRP A 21 -20.70 -27.08 1.77
CA TRP A 21 -21.07 -25.80 1.17
C TRP A 21 -20.03 -24.69 1.40
N THR A 22 -18.76 -25.05 1.60
CA THR A 22 -17.64 -24.13 1.37
C THR A 22 -17.25 -24.18 -0.10
N GLY A 23 -18.22 -23.82 -0.96
CA GLY A 23 -17.93 -23.46 -2.34
C GLY A 23 -16.85 -22.37 -2.34
N CYS A 24 -15.87 -22.53 -3.22
CA CYS A 24 -14.69 -21.68 -3.34
C CYS A 24 -15.02 -20.20 -3.16
N ALA A 25 -14.24 -19.56 -2.28
CA ALA A 25 -14.31 -18.18 -1.86
C ALA A 25 -14.85 -17.23 -2.94
N VAL A 26 -15.97 -16.57 -2.62
CA VAL A 26 -16.26 -15.27 -3.21
C VAL A 26 -15.12 -14.38 -2.74
N VAL A 27 -14.11 -14.17 -3.58
CA VAL A 27 -13.16 -13.06 -3.38
C VAL A 27 -14.04 -11.84 -3.45
N ASP A 28 -14.33 -11.27 -2.28
CA ASP A 28 -15.18 -10.09 -2.13
C ASP A 28 -14.47 -8.95 -2.87
N THR A 29 -14.81 -8.79 -4.15
CA THR A 29 -14.29 -7.69 -4.95
C THR A 29 -15.00 -6.47 -4.41
N PRO A 30 -14.28 -5.52 -3.79
CA PRO A 30 -14.92 -4.35 -3.23
C PRO A 30 -15.78 -3.69 -4.29
N ASP A 31 -16.91 -3.12 -3.87
CA ASP A 31 -17.66 -2.24 -4.73
C ASP A 31 -16.81 -1.00 -5.09
N GLU A 32 -17.26 -0.25 -6.09
CA GLU A 32 -16.51 0.90 -6.59
C GLU A 32 -16.21 1.92 -5.49
N SER A 33 -17.16 2.18 -4.58
CA SER A 33 -16.98 3.12 -3.47
C SER A 33 -15.93 2.65 -2.48
N ALA A 34 -16.00 1.39 -2.05
CA ALA A 34 -15.05 0.82 -1.10
C ALA A 34 -13.62 0.82 -1.67
N TRP A 35 -13.47 0.48 -2.96
CA TRP A 35 -12.17 0.56 -3.62
C TRP A 35 -11.64 2.00 -3.69
N ARG A 36 -12.50 2.97 -4.03
CA ARG A 36 -12.13 4.40 -4.10
C ARG A 36 -11.71 4.96 -2.74
N ASP A 37 -12.44 4.61 -1.68
CA ASP A 37 -12.09 5.05 -0.33
C ASP A 37 -10.74 4.48 0.12
N GLN A 38 -10.47 3.21 -0.20
CA GLN A 38 -9.17 2.61 0.06
C GLN A 38 -8.06 3.26 -0.78
N ALA A 39 -8.30 3.50 -2.07
CA ALA A 39 -7.35 4.19 -2.93
C ALA A 39 -7.07 5.62 -2.45
N ARG A 40 -8.09 6.36 -1.97
CA ARG A 40 -7.92 7.69 -1.38
C ARG A 40 -7.01 7.64 -0.16
N GLN A 41 -7.29 6.73 0.77
CA GLN A 41 -6.45 6.53 1.95
C GLN A 41 -5.00 6.20 1.54
N SER A 42 -4.80 5.29 0.60
CA SER A 42 -3.45 4.94 0.12
C SER A 42 -2.73 6.13 -0.52
N VAL A 43 -3.42 6.96 -1.29
CA VAL A 43 -2.81 8.17 -1.86
C VAL A 43 -2.47 9.21 -0.78
N GLU A 44 -3.31 9.37 0.25
CA GLU A 44 -3.03 10.23 1.40
C GLU A 44 -1.83 9.75 2.23
N ASP A 45 -1.72 8.44 2.45
CA ASP A 45 -0.61 7.84 3.18
C ASP A 45 0.70 8.01 2.40
N ALA A 46 0.71 7.68 1.09
CA ALA A 46 1.89 7.87 0.26
C ALA A 46 2.30 9.35 0.14
N SER A 47 1.32 10.25 0.07
CA SER A 47 1.54 11.71 0.11
C SER A 47 2.25 12.13 1.40
N SER A 48 1.84 11.58 2.54
CA SER A 48 2.48 11.85 3.83
C SER A 48 3.95 11.39 3.85
N GLU A 49 4.25 10.21 3.32
CA GLU A 49 5.62 9.68 3.24
C GLU A 49 6.51 10.48 2.28
N VAL A 50 5.98 10.91 1.13
CA VAL A 50 6.70 11.79 0.20
C VAL A 50 7.02 13.14 0.85
N GLN A 51 6.09 13.72 1.60
CA GLN A 51 6.35 14.96 2.35
C GLN A 51 7.39 14.77 3.45
N ALA A 52 7.32 13.66 4.19
CA ALA A 52 8.30 13.32 5.21
C ALA A 52 9.71 13.19 4.60
N ALA A 53 9.84 12.44 3.50
CA ALA A 53 11.11 12.29 2.79
C ALA A 53 11.67 13.63 2.31
N ARG A 54 10.83 14.49 1.74
CA ARG A 54 11.22 15.83 1.30
C ARG A 54 11.70 16.70 2.47
N LEU A 55 11.02 16.63 3.62
CA LEU A 55 11.43 17.37 4.82
C LEU A 55 12.79 16.88 5.33
N VAL A 56 12.98 15.56 5.43
CA VAL A 56 14.26 14.96 5.86
C VAL A 56 15.39 15.39 4.94
N LEU A 57 15.19 15.33 3.62
CA LEU A 57 16.20 15.75 2.65
C LEU A 57 16.56 17.23 2.80
N VAL A 58 15.58 18.11 3.07
CA VAL A 58 15.84 19.51 3.39
C VAL A 58 16.70 19.66 4.65
N GLN A 59 16.38 18.93 5.73
CA GLN A 59 17.17 19.01 6.96
C GLN A 59 18.59 18.47 6.80
N LEU A 60 18.77 17.41 6.01
CA LEU A 60 20.08 16.86 5.66
C LEU A 60 20.92 17.88 4.87
N THR A 61 20.35 18.50 3.84
CA THR A 61 21.07 19.51 3.05
C THR A 61 21.42 20.78 3.84
N ALA A 62 20.76 21.00 4.97
CA ALA A 62 21.01 22.13 5.86
C ALA A 62 21.88 21.75 7.07
N ASP A 63 22.47 20.54 7.09
CA ASP A 63 23.29 20.00 8.17
C ASP A 63 22.62 20.04 9.56
N ARG A 64 21.28 19.98 9.60
CA ARG A 64 20.50 20.05 10.86
C ARG A 64 20.22 18.70 11.50
N VAL A 65 20.47 17.64 10.74
CA VAL A 65 20.24 16.25 11.16
C VAL A 65 21.45 15.42 10.78
N PRO A 66 21.96 14.54 11.67
CA PRO A 66 23.06 13.64 11.32
C PRO A 66 22.72 12.76 10.12
N GLN A 67 23.65 12.61 9.18
CA GLN A 67 23.43 11.86 7.93
C GLN A 67 22.87 10.45 8.18
N ALA A 68 23.47 9.70 9.11
CA ALA A 68 23.03 8.34 9.44
C ALA A 68 21.56 8.29 9.92
N TYR A 69 21.12 9.29 10.69
CA TYR A 69 19.74 9.37 11.15
C TYR A 69 18.79 9.72 10.00
N GLY A 70 19.14 10.68 9.15
CA GLY A 70 18.31 11.03 8.00
C GLY A 70 18.18 9.89 6.98
N VAL A 71 19.24 9.10 6.76
CA VAL A 71 19.18 7.90 5.92
C VAL A 71 18.21 6.86 6.48
N VAL A 72 18.19 6.65 7.80
CA VAL A 72 17.21 5.75 8.44
C VAL A 72 15.79 6.28 8.25
N MET A 73 15.54 7.56 8.50
CA MET A 73 14.20 8.14 8.30
C MET A 73 13.71 8.01 6.85
N LEU A 74 14.61 8.17 5.87
CA LEU A 74 14.27 7.97 4.46
C LEU A 74 14.01 6.50 4.12
N ALA A 75 14.70 5.56 4.78
CA ALA A 75 14.43 4.14 4.64
C ALA A 75 13.06 3.75 5.23
N ASP A 76 12.72 4.30 6.39
CA ASP A 76 11.42 4.07 7.04
C ASP A 76 10.28 4.61 6.14
N ALA A 77 10.45 5.80 5.56
CA ALA A 77 9.48 6.38 4.62
C ALA A 77 9.36 5.55 3.32
N GLU A 78 10.48 5.04 2.79
CA GLU A 78 10.46 4.15 1.62
C GLU A 78 9.69 2.86 1.92
N GLU A 79 9.94 2.25 3.09
CA GLU A 79 9.24 1.03 3.52
C GLU A 79 7.75 1.27 3.72
N ALA A 80 7.37 2.38 4.36
CA ALA A 80 5.98 2.74 4.58
C ALA A 80 5.25 2.98 3.25
N ALA A 81 5.83 3.76 2.34
CA ALA A 81 5.27 3.98 1.01
C ALA A 81 5.14 2.67 0.22
N GLY A 82 6.14 1.78 0.32
CA GLY A 82 6.10 0.46 -0.32
C GLY A 82 4.94 -0.39 0.18
N LYS A 83 4.72 -0.44 1.51
CA LYS A 83 3.57 -1.16 2.09
C LYS A 83 2.22 -0.63 1.64
N VAL A 84 2.12 0.70 1.46
CA VAL A 84 0.89 1.33 0.96
C VAL A 84 0.60 0.90 -0.48
N GLU A 85 1.62 0.91 -1.35
CA GLU A 85 1.51 0.44 -2.73
C GLU A 85 1.13 -1.04 -2.80
N GLU A 86 1.86 -1.89 -2.09
CA GLU A 86 1.60 -3.34 -2.01
C GLU A 86 0.18 -3.63 -1.49
N SER A 87 -0.25 -2.91 -0.46
CA SER A 87 -1.58 -3.11 0.15
C SER A 87 -2.71 -2.77 -0.81
N LEU A 88 -2.58 -1.71 -1.62
CA LEU A 88 -3.61 -1.37 -2.60
C LEU A 88 -3.55 -2.31 -3.81
N ALA A 89 -2.34 -2.64 -4.29
CA ALA A 89 -2.14 -3.56 -5.41
C ALA A 89 -2.69 -4.98 -5.14
N ALA A 90 -2.72 -5.39 -3.87
CA ALA A 90 -3.34 -6.65 -3.45
C ALA A 90 -4.87 -6.68 -3.59
N VAL A 91 -5.53 -5.51 -3.72
CA VAL A 91 -6.97 -5.39 -3.83
C VAL A 91 -7.40 -5.30 -5.30
N GLN A 92 -8.29 -6.20 -5.72
CA GLN A 92 -8.81 -6.20 -7.08
C GLN A 92 -9.80 -5.04 -7.29
N ALA A 93 -9.48 -4.17 -8.24
CA ALA A 93 -10.37 -3.09 -8.65
C ALA A 93 -11.56 -3.63 -9.48
N PRO A 94 -12.79 -3.18 -9.21
CA PRO A 94 -13.94 -3.51 -10.03
C PRO A 94 -13.81 -2.92 -11.44
N ALA A 95 -14.44 -3.55 -12.43
CA ALA A 95 -14.27 -3.22 -13.85
C ALA A 95 -14.47 -1.73 -14.22
N PRO A 96 -15.44 -0.99 -13.64
CA PRO A 96 -15.64 0.43 -13.96
C PRO A 96 -14.44 1.34 -13.64
N VAL A 97 -13.63 0.99 -12.63
CA VAL A 97 -12.50 1.80 -12.15
C VAL A 97 -11.14 1.20 -12.48
N ARG A 98 -11.07 0.15 -13.31
CA ARG A 98 -9.80 -0.52 -13.62
C ARG A 98 -8.71 0.42 -14.14
N ARG A 99 -9.05 1.34 -15.05
CA ARG A 99 -8.09 2.35 -15.56
C ARG A 99 -7.60 3.28 -14.46
N LEU A 100 -8.51 3.76 -13.61
CA LEU A 100 -8.15 4.58 -12.46
C LEU A 100 -7.26 3.81 -11.47
N SER A 101 -7.53 2.52 -11.27
CA SER A 101 -6.66 1.65 -10.47
C SER A 101 -5.25 1.55 -11.04
N ASP A 102 -5.11 1.32 -12.34
CA ASP A 102 -3.80 1.27 -12.98
C ASP A 102 -3.04 2.59 -12.79
N ASP A 103 -3.73 3.72 -12.94
CA ASP A 103 -3.15 5.07 -12.76
C ASP A 103 -2.74 5.33 -11.30
N VAL A 104 -3.57 4.96 -10.32
CA VAL A 104 -3.27 5.11 -8.89
C VAL A 104 -2.09 4.23 -8.51
N THR A 105 -2.09 2.94 -8.85
CA THR A 105 -1.00 2.02 -8.54
C THR A 105 0.31 2.47 -9.18
N ALA A 106 0.28 2.91 -10.44
CA ALA A 106 1.47 3.44 -11.10
C ALA A 106 2.01 4.70 -10.40
N LEU A 107 1.13 5.58 -9.92
CA LEU A 107 1.53 6.78 -9.18
C LEU A 107 2.11 6.44 -7.80
N LEU A 108 1.53 5.48 -7.07
CA LEU A 108 2.08 4.98 -5.81
C LEU A 108 3.48 4.39 -6.02
N GLY A 109 3.68 3.59 -7.07
CA GLY A 109 5.01 3.09 -7.45
C GLY A 109 6.02 4.22 -7.69
N ARG A 110 5.62 5.28 -8.41
CA ARG A 110 6.48 6.47 -8.58
C ARG A 110 6.80 7.17 -7.26
N ALA A 111 5.88 7.17 -6.30
CA ALA A 111 6.13 7.74 -4.98
C ALA A 111 7.19 6.94 -4.22
N VAL A 112 7.11 5.60 -4.23
CA VAL A 112 8.13 4.73 -3.65
C VAL A 112 9.50 4.99 -4.30
N ASP A 113 9.55 5.05 -5.63
CA ASP A 113 10.80 5.30 -6.36
C ASP A 113 11.41 6.68 -6.04
N ALA A 114 10.59 7.72 -5.91
CA ALA A 114 11.07 9.06 -5.55
C ALA A 114 11.62 9.11 -4.11
N VAL A 115 10.97 8.43 -3.16
CA VAL A 115 11.48 8.32 -1.77
C VAL A 115 12.77 7.51 -1.73
N ARG A 116 12.85 6.41 -2.51
CA ARG A 116 14.09 5.64 -2.68
C ARG A 116 15.23 6.49 -3.24
N ALA A 117 14.96 7.28 -4.28
CA ALA A 117 15.95 8.20 -4.84
C ALA A 117 16.46 9.20 -3.79
N ALA A 118 15.58 9.70 -2.91
CA ALA A 118 15.95 10.57 -1.81
C ALA A 118 16.89 9.87 -0.81
N ARG A 119 16.61 8.62 -0.45
CA ARG A 119 17.51 7.81 0.39
C ARG A 119 18.88 7.63 -0.27
N VAL A 120 18.90 7.26 -1.55
CA VAL A 120 20.15 7.06 -2.31
C VAL A 120 20.97 8.35 -2.38
N ALA A 121 20.32 9.48 -2.65
CA ALA A 121 20.97 10.79 -2.64
C ALA A 121 21.53 11.17 -1.25
N ALA A 122 20.84 10.80 -0.17
CA ALA A 122 21.30 11.03 1.20
C ALA A 122 22.53 10.19 1.59
N VAL A 123 22.72 9.03 0.96
CA VAL A 123 23.96 8.24 1.11
C VAL A 123 25.13 8.88 0.35
N GLY A 124 24.85 9.60 -0.74
CA GLY A 124 25.83 10.35 -1.54
C GLY A 124 26.23 9.67 -2.85
N ASP A 125 25.49 8.65 -3.31
CA ASP A 125 25.97 7.72 -4.33
C ASP A 125 25.49 7.96 -5.77
N THR A 126 24.56 8.89 -6.05
CA THR A 126 23.99 8.94 -7.42
C THR A 126 23.46 10.29 -7.89
N GLU A 127 22.45 10.87 -7.23
CA GLU A 127 21.79 12.10 -7.74
C GLU A 127 21.95 13.31 -6.82
N PRO A 128 22.15 14.52 -7.40
CA PRO A 128 22.15 15.76 -6.64
C PRO A 128 20.84 16.00 -5.90
N ALA A 129 20.91 16.34 -4.62
CA ALA A 129 19.74 16.65 -3.79
C ALA A 129 18.74 17.66 -4.41
N PRO A 130 19.15 18.69 -5.19
CA PRO A 130 18.19 19.58 -5.87
C PRO A 130 17.28 18.89 -6.90
N ILE A 131 17.81 17.90 -7.62
CA ILE A 131 17.04 17.14 -8.63
C ILE A 131 16.00 16.30 -7.91
N VAL A 132 16.43 15.50 -6.94
CA VAL A 132 15.53 14.62 -6.18
C VAL A 132 14.45 15.40 -5.42
N ARG A 133 14.76 16.60 -4.94
CA ARG A 133 13.75 17.50 -4.34
C ARG A 133 12.69 17.96 -5.34
N THR A 134 13.06 18.15 -6.60
CA THR A 134 12.12 18.47 -7.68
C THR A 134 11.22 17.26 -7.94
N ASP A 135 11.78 16.06 -8.05
CA ASP A 135 11.01 14.84 -8.31
C ASP A 135 10.00 14.55 -7.19
N LEU A 136 10.41 14.66 -5.92
CA LEU A 136 9.49 14.54 -4.78
C LEU A 136 8.37 15.58 -4.83
N ALA A 137 8.68 16.83 -5.20
CA ALA A 137 7.66 17.88 -5.33
C ALA A 137 6.70 17.63 -6.51
N ASP A 138 7.19 17.01 -7.58
CA ASP A 138 6.41 16.69 -8.76
C ASP A 138 5.47 15.52 -8.50
N VAL A 139 5.96 14.47 -7.83
CA VAL A 139 5.14 13.36 -7.35
C VAL A 139 4.09 13.86 -6.36
N GLN A 140 4.45 14.73 -5.42
CA GLN A 140 3.49 15.31 -4.46
C GLN A 140 2.31 15.98 -5.20
N ARG A 141 2.59 16.81 -6.21
CA ARG A 141 1.53 17.47 -6.98
C ARG A 141 0.65 16.48 -7.73
N GLN A 142 1.21 15.37 -8.20
CA GLN A 142 0.44 14.32 -8.86
C GLN A 142 -0.46 13.57 -7.87
N LEU A 143 0.03 13.27 -6.66
CA LEU A 143 -0.76 12.67 -5.58
C LEU A 143 -1.94 13.59 -5.20
N ASP A 144 -1.66 14.88 -4.98
CA ASP A 144 -2.70 15.87 -4.66
C ASP A 144 -3.76 15.97 -5.79
N ALA A 145 -3.33 15.91 -7.05
CA ALA A 145 -4.24 15.90 -8.20
C ALA A 145 -5.07 14.61 -8.29
N MET A 146 -4.47 13.46 -7.95
CA MET A 146 -5.15 12.17 -7.92
C MET A 146 -6.25 12.13 -6.85
N LEU A 147 -6.01 12.75 -5.68
CA LEU A 147 -7.04 12.88 -4.63
C LEU A 147 -8.27 13.64 -5.11
N GLY A 148 -8.11 14.59 -6.04
CA GLY A 148 -9.25 15.29 -6.67
C GLY A 148 -10.05 14.44 -7.67
N GLN A 149 -9.52 13.28 -8.08
CA GLN A 149 -10.15 12.36 -9.05
C GLN A 149 -10.78 11.12 -8.37
N LEU A 150 -10.38 10.83 -7.13
CA LEU A 150 -10.88 9.74 -6.30
C LEU A 150 -12.14 10.15 -5.54
#